data_AF-A0A9E4B920-F1
#
_entry.id   AF-A0A9E4B920-F1
#
_cell.length_a   1.000
_cell.length_b   1.000
_cell.length_c   1.000
_cell.angle_alpha   90.00
_cell.angle_beta   90.00
_cell.angle_gamma   90.00
#
_symmetry.space_group_name_H-M   'P 1'
#
loop_
_entity.id
_entity.type
_entity.pdbx_description
1 polymer ?
#
loop_
_entity_poly.entity_id
_entity_poly.type
_entity_poly.pdbx_seq_one_letter_code
_entity_poly.pdbx_strand_id
1 'polypeptide(L)' 'MARIVLYHNPACSKSRGAKQILAERDVDFDAAGRSGAAANPRRHR' A
#
# COMPACT_ATOMS: atom_id res chain seq x y z
N MET A 1 23.15 1.23 2.98
CA MET A 1 21.85 0.67 3.41
C MET A 1 20.94 0.60 2.19
N ALA A 2 20.24 -0.53 1.98
CA ALA A 2 19.33 -0.69 0.85
C ALA A 2 17.96 -0.07 1.19
N ARG A 3 17.43 0.75 0.27
CA ARG A 3 16.14 1.41 0.42
C ARG A 3 15.02 0.44 0.03
N ILE A 4 14.12 0.12 0.95
CA ILE A 4 12.99 -0.78 0.71
C ILE A 4 11.77 0.04 0.29
N VAL A 5 11.13 -0.34 -0.81
CA VAL A 5 9.90 0.30 -1.30
C VAL A 5 8.78 -0.73 -1.35
N LEU A 6 7.74 -0.52 -0.55
CA LEU A 6 6.52 -1.33 -0.55
C LEU A 6 5.54 -0.79 -1.59
N TYR A 7 5.48 -1.46 -2.75
CA TYR A 7 4.45 -1.19 -3.76
C TYR A 7 3.14 -1.86 -3.38
N HIS A 8 2.09 -1.09 -3.13
CA HIS A 8 0.80 -1.66 -2.76
C HIS A 8 -0.41 -0.83 -3.24
N ASN A 9 -1.56 -1.48 -3.39
CA ASN A 9 -2.83 -0.77 -3.54
C ASN A 9 -3.35 -0.40 -2.14
N PRO A 10 -3.52 0.89 -1.80
CA PRO A 10 -4.06 1.31 -0.50
C PRO A 10 -5.45 0.77 -0.20
N ALA A 11 -6.27 0.50 -1.23
CA ALA A 11 -7.61 -0.06 -1.08
C ALA A 11 -7.63 -1.58 -0.82
N CYS A 12 -6.48 -2.26 -0.91
CA CYS A 12 -6.42 -3.72 -0.74
C CYS A 12 -6.06 -4.08 0.71
N SER A 13 -6.97 -4.78 1.40
CA SER A 13 -6.76 -5.31 2.76
C SER A 13 -5.53 -6.21 2.89
N LYS A 14 -5.11 -6.87 1.80
CA LYS A 14 -3.93 -7.74 1.79
C LYS A 14 -2.63 -6.97 2.06
N SER A 15 -2.58 -5.69 1.70
CA SER A 15 -1.40 -4.86 1.95
C SER A 15 -1.21 -4.45 3.41
N ARG A 16 -2.23 -4.61 4.27
CA ARG A 16 -2.10 -4.34 5.72
C ARG A 16 -1.15 -5.33 6.40
N GLY A 17 -1.26 -6.64 6.09
CA GLY A 17 -0.39 -7.65 6.69
C GLY A 17 1.09 -7.44 6.37
N ALA A 18 1.40 -7.07 5.12
CA ALA A 18 2.76 -6.75 4.72
C ALA A 18 3.33 -5.54 5.48
N LYS A 19 2.55 -4.47 5.67
CA LYS A 19 2.96 -3.31 6.47
C LYS A 19 3.21 -3.65 7.92
N GLN A 20 2.35 -4.49 8.51
CA GLN A 20 2.47 -4.90 9.90
C GLN A 20 3.77 -5.66 10.14
N ILE A 21 4.11 -6.63 9.28
CA ILE A 21 5.36 -7.40 9.38
C ILE A 21 6.59 -6.50 9.27
N LEU A 22 6.57 -5.51 8.36
CA LEU A 22 7.69 -4.58 8.20
C LEU A 22 7.85 -3.67 9.43
N ALA A 23 6.74 -3.20 10.00
CA ALA A 23 6.76 -2.38 11.21
C ALA A 23 7.22 -3.19 12.45
N GLU A 24 6.76 -4.43 12.61
CA GLU A 24 7.18 -5.32 13.72
C GLU A 24 8.67 -5.65 13.70
N ARG A 25 9.31 -5.54 12.53
CA ARG A 25 10.74 -5.80 12.35
C ARG A 25 11.61 -4.54 12.33
N ASP A 26 11.03 -3.38 12.63
CA ASP A 26 11.71 -2.07 12.60
C ASP A 26 12.44 -1.82 11.27
N VAL A 27 11.80 -2.22 10.16
CA VAL A 27 12.35 -2.05 8.82
C VAL A 27 11.88 -0.71 8.27
N ASP A 28 12.81 0.19 7.96
CA ASP A 28 12.51 1.41 7.21
C ASP A 28 12.07 1.09 5.78
N PHE A 29 10.86 1.52 5.40
CA PHE A 29 10.36 1.36 4.03
C PHE A 29 9.53 2.57 3.56
N ASP A 30 9.62 2.87 2.28
CA ASP A 30 8.70 3.80 1.61
C ASP A 30 7.48 3.05 1.09
N ALA A 31 6.28 3.55 1.38
CA ALA A 31 5.06 3.01 0.77
C ALA A 31 4.73 3.75 -0.52
N ALA A 32 4.78 3.05 -1.65
CA ALA A 32 4.37 3.57 -2.95
C ALA A 32 3.05 2.91 -3.37
N GLY A 33 1.96 3.65 -3.34
CA GLY A 33 0.68 3.17 -3.83
C GLY A 33 0.05 4.17 -4.78
N ARG A 34 -0.54 3.68 -5.88
CA ARG A 34 -1.49 4.51 -6.61
C ARG A 34 -2.68 4.71 -5.68
N SER A 35 -2.85 5.92 -5.16
CA SER A 35 -4.11 6.38 -4.57
C SER A 35 -5.15 6.35 -5.69
N GLY A 36 -5.73 5.18 -5.90
CA GLY A 36 -6.83 4.95 -6.80
C GLY A 36 -8.11 5.53 -6.22
N ALA A 37 -8.14 6.84 -5.96
CA ALA A 37 -9.33 7.64 -6.18
C ALA A 37 -9.40 8.01 -7.68
N ALA A 38 -9.13 7.05 -8.58
CA ALA A 38 -9.70 7.12 -9.90
C ALA A 38 -11.17 6.79 -9.68
N ALA A 39 -11.98 7.83 -9.45
CA ALA A 39 -13.43 7.74 -9.42
C ALA A 39 -13.85 6.85 -10.58
N ASN A 40 -14.36 5.66 -10.28
CA ASN A 40 -14.90 4.76 -11.29
C ASN A 40 -16.16 5.46 -11.83
N PRO A 41 -16.17 6.00 -13.06
CA PRO A 41 -17.31 6.76 -13.58
C PRO A 41 -18.55 5.87 -13.81
N ARG A 42 -18.44 4.55 -13.58
CA ARG A 42 -19.52 3.58 -13.76
C ARG A 42 -20.28 3.24 -12.48
N ARG A 43 -20.03 3.92 -11.35
CA ARG A 43 -20.70 3.63 -10.05
C ARG A 43 -21.98 4.45 -9.81
N HIS A 44 -22.74 4.72 -10.87
CA HIS A 44 -24.13 5.17 -10.81
C HIS A 44 -24.98 4.20 -11.63
N ARG A 45 -25.44 3.12 -10.99
CA ARG A 45 -26.68 2.40 -11.31
C ARG A 45 -27.21 1.79 -10.03
#